data_AF-A0A8J5D059-F1
#
_entry.id   AF-A0A8J5D059-F1
#
_cell.length_a   1.000
_cell.length_b   1.000
_cell.length_c   1.000
_cell.angle_alpha   90.00
_cell.angle_beta   90.00
_cell.angle_gamma   90.00
#
_symmetry.space_group_name_H-M   'P 1'
#
loop_
_entity.id
_entity.type
_entity.pdbx_description
1 polymer ?
#
loop_
_entity_poly.entity_id
_entity_poly.type
_entity_poly.pdbx_seq_one_letter_code
_entity_poly.pdbx_strand_id
1 'polypeptide(L)'
;MTSGLDKLQEASVAVERMREELSVMEAELAVASEKAHKILEEVTLRAEEAETIKEEVEKVRDKAQVLVNDIAKDKLLAEEKLEAARPALEEAENALNTIKPAHIATIRKLGRPPHLIMRIMDCVLLLFQRRLQPVRPDPLVASPKPSWSDSLKMMASTTFLLSLQNFPKDTINDEMVELLEPYFDMEDYDLDTAKRVCGDVAGLLSWTRAMAVFFGINKEVLPLKVCIGSRGNTSSFVHIRIFFTFLSVMYQICCLLHGKNKYHYVDKYATSPVWETVSCMRKSKKH
;
A
#
# COMPACT_ATOMS: atom_id res chain seq x y z
N MET A 1 82.89 -18.53 58.31
CA MET A 1 82.11 -17.37 58.80
C MET A 1 81.79 -16.36 57.70
N THR A 2 82.43 -16.39 56.53
CA THR A 2 82.22 -15.41 55.44
C THR A 2 80.90 -15.61 54.66
N SER A 3 80.42 -16.84 54.46
CA SER A 3 79.22 -17.09 53.64
C SER A 3 77.87 -16.64 54.26
N GLY A 4 77.84 -16.29 55.55
CA GLY A 4 76.63 -15.76 56.19
C GLY A 4 76.45 -14.25 55.96
N LEU A 5 77.55 -13.51 55.91
CA LEU A 5 77.58 -12.07 55.64
C LEU A 5 77.27 -11.79 54.16
N ASP A 6 77.82 -12.59 53.25
CA ASP A 6 77.53 -12.50 51.82
C ASP A 6 76.04 -12.76 51.51
N LYS A 7 75.43 -13.75 52.17
CA LYS A 7 73.98 -14.03 52.05
C LYS A 7 73.09 -12.93 52.61
N LEU A 8 73.52 -12.26 53.69
CA LEU A 8 72.80 -11.09 54.23
C LEU A 8 72.91 -9.89 53.28
N GLN A 9 74.07 -9.69 52.65
CA GLN A 9 74.27 -8.66 51.63
C GLN A 9 73.42 -8.94 50.38
N GLU A 10 73.41 -10.18 49.88
CA GLU A 10 72.54 -10.60 48.76
C GLU A 10 71.05 -10.43 49.10
N ALA A 11 70.63 -10.80 50.30
CA ALA A 11 69.26 -10.59 50.76
C ALA A 11 68.91 -9.10 50.85
N SER A 12 69.84 -8.24 51.31
CA SER A 12 69.63 -6.79 51.34
C SER A 12 69.47 -6.19 49.94
N VAL A 13 70.29 -6.62 48.97
CA VAL A 13 70.19 -6.18 47.57
C VAL A 13 68.90 -6.69 46.92
N ALA A 14 68.48 -7.92 47.21
CA ALA A 14 67.23 -8.48 46.71
C ALA A 14 65.99 -7.76 47.28
N VAL A 15 66.01 -7.38 48.56
CA VAL A 15 64.93 -6.59 49.19
C VAL A 15 64.85 -5.19 48.59
N GLU A 16 65.98 -4.55 48.31
CA GLU A 16 65.97 -3.21 47.70
C GLU A 16 65.48 -3.26 46.24
N ARG A 17 65.88 -4.27 45.47
CA ARG A 17 65.32 -4.52 44.13
C ARG A 17 63.80 -4.78 44.16
N MET A 18 63.32 -5.57 45.12
CA MET A 18 61.87 -5.81 45.28
C MET A 18 61.11 -4.53 45.66
N ARG A 19 61.73 -3.60 46.40
CA ARG A 19 61.13 -2.29 46.70
C ARG A 19 61.04 -1.39 45.47
N GLU A 20 62.08 -1.36 44.65
CA GLU A 20 62.06 -0.64 43.37
C GLU A 20 60.97 -1.21 42.44
N GLU A 21 60.91 -2.53 42.28
CA GLU A 21 59.87 -3.21 41.49
C GLU A 21 58.46 -2.93 42.02
N LEU A 22 58.26 -2.94 43.35
CA LEU A 22 56.98 -2.57 43.97
C LEU A 22 56.60 -1.12 43.66
N SER A 23 57.54 -0.18 43.72
CA SER A 23 57.27 1.24 43.43
C SER A 23 56.85 1.48 41.97
N VAL A 24 57.44 0.73 41.03
CA VAL A 24 57.08 0.77 39.60
C VAL A 24 55.70 0.17 39.41
N MET A 25 55.42 -0.99 40.02
CA MET A 25 54.12 -1.66 39.93
C MET A 25 53.00 -0.81 40.55
N GLU A 26 53.24 -0.12 41.66
CA GLU A 26 52.29 0.81 42.28
C GLU A 26 51.98 2.00 41.35
N ALA A 27 53.00 2.56 40.69
CA ALA A 27 52.81 3.63 39.70
C ALA A 27 52.03 3.15 38.46
N GLU A 28 52.34 1.96 37.94
CA GLU A 28 51.59 1.35 36.84
C GLU A 28 50.14 1.03 37.22
N LEU A 29 49.91 0.55 38.44
CA LEU A 29 48.58 0.29 38.98
C LEU A 29 47.76 1.57 39.10
N ALA A 30 48.36 2.67 39.54
CA ALA A 30 47.72 3.98 39.61
C ALA A 30 47.29 4.47 38.22
N VAL A 31 48.17 4.34 37.22
CA VAL A 31 47.87 4.73 35.82
C VAL A 31 46.79 3.82 35.22
N ALA A 32 46.83 2.52 35.48
CA ALA A 32 45.83 1.56 35.03
C ALA A 32 44.46 1.82 35.67
N SER A 33 44.43 2.13 36.98
CA SER A 33 43.23 2.49 37.72
C SER A 33 42.60 3.78 37.17
N GLU A 34 43.40 4.81 36.88
CA GLU A 34 42.90 6.05 36.31
C GLU A 34 42.30 5.87 34.91
N LYS A 35 42.94 5.05 34.07
CA LYS A 35 42.41 4.69 32.74
C LYS A 35 41.11 3.89 32.85
N ALA A 36 41.03 2.96 33.79
CA ALA A 36 39.82 2.18 34.04
C ALA A 36 38.66 3.08 34.48
N HIS A 37 38.91 4.03 35.38
CA HIS A 37 37.91 5.01 35.81
C HIS A 37 37.37 5.87 34.66
N LYS A 38 38.26 6.38 33.78
CA LYS A 38 37.84 7.15 32.59
C LYS A 38 36.97 6.34 31.63
N ILE A 39 37.31 5.07 31.39
CA ILE A 39 36.50 4.18 30.55
C ILE A 39 35.13 3.94 31.20
N LEU A 40 35.10 3.76 32.52
CA LEU A 40 33.86 3.49 33.26
C LEU A 40 32.91 4.70 33.18
N GLU A 41 33.43 5.93 33.33
CA GLU A 41 32.66 7.16 33.12
C GLU A 41 32.12 7.28 31.69
N GLU A 42 32.96 7.07 30.67
CA GLU A 42 32.52 7.11 29.26
C GLU A 42 31.44 6.06 28.94
N VAL A 43 31.53 4.87 29.54
CA VAL A 43 30.52 3.81 29.38
C VAL A 43 29.21 4.19 30.07
N THR A 44 29.25 4.79 31.26
CA THR A 44 28.04 5.21 31.98
C THR A 44 27.28 6.30 31.23
N LEU A 45 27.96 7.34 30.73
CA LEU A 45 27.33 8.42 29.97
C LEU A 45 26.63 7.89 28.71
N ARG A 46 27.30 6.99 27.98
CA ARG A 46 26.73 6.43 26.75
C ARG A 46 25.63 5.41 27.01
N ALA A 47 25.62 4.75 28.17
CA ALA A 47 24.51 3.92 28.59
C ALA A 47 23.24 4.75 28.85
N GLU A 48 23.38 5.93 29.46
CA GLU A 48 22.27 6.88 29.66
C GLU A 48 21.74 7.44 28.31
N GLU A 49 22.65 7.78 27.39
CA GLU A 49 22.29 8.19 26.02
C GLU A 49 21.55 7.06 25.27
N ALA A 50 22.01 5.82 25.41
CA ALA A 50 21.39 4.66 24.78
C ALA A 50 19.97 4.40 25.32
N GLU A 51 19.75 4.56 26.63
CA GLU A 51 18.42 4.38 27.23
C GLU A 51 17.46 5.49 26.76
N THR A 52 17.93 6.73 26.65
CA THR A 52 17.13 7.84 26.11
C THR A 52 16.70 7.57 24.67
N ILE A 53 17.63 7.12 23.82
CA ILE A 53 17.34 6.79 22.41
C ILE A 53 16.38 5.60 22.32
N LYS A 54 16.53 4.60 23.20
CA LYS A 54 15.63 3.44 23.25
C LYS A 54 14.19 3.86 23.55
N GLU A 55 13.97 4.74 24.53
CA GLU A 55 12.64 5.28 24.81
C GLU A 55 12.04 6.05 23.62
N GLU A 56 12.85 6.85 22.93
CA GLU A 56 12.40 7.57 21.73
C GLU A 56 12.01 6.60 20.61
N VAL A 57 12.80 5.54 20.40
CA VAL A 57 12.52 4.52 19.38
C VAL A 57 11.25 3.73 19.72
N GLU A 58 11.03 3.37 20.98
CA GLU A 58 9.79 2.72 21.42
C GLU A 58 8.56 3.60 21.16
N LYS A 59 8.63 4.89 21.49
CA LYS A 59 7.54 5.86 21.19
C LYS A 59 7.25 5.95 19.70
N VAL A 60 8.27 5.89 18.84
CA VAL A 60 8.10 5.94 17.38
C VAL A 60 7.55 4.61 16.85
N ARG A 61 8.01 3.47 17.38
CA ARG A 61 7.49 2.13 17.05
C ARG A 61 6.02 2.03 17.37
N ASP A 62 5.60 2.46 18.55
CA ASP A 62 4.20 2.32 18.98
C ASP A 62 3.27 3.18 18.12
N LYS A 63 3.69 4.41 17.76
CA LYS A 63 2.98 5.25 16.80
C LYS A 63 2.89 4.61 15.42
N ALA A 64 3.98 4.00 14.94
CA ALA A 64 3.97 3.29 13.66
C ALA A 64 3.04 2.07 13.69
N GLN A 65 3.00 1.34 14.80
CA GLN A 65 2.13 0.18 14.95
C GLN A 65 0.65 0.56 14.91
N VAL A 66 0.26 1.67 15.54
CA VAL A 66 -1.11 2.20 15.45
C VAL A 66 -1.47 2.52 13.99
N LEU A 67 -0.58 3.23 13.27
CA LEU A 67 -0.80 3.55 11.86
C LEU A 67 -0.93 2.31 10.98
N VAL A 68 -0.10 1.28 11.21
CA VAL A 68 -0.18 0.00 10.48
C VAL A 68 -1.52 -0.70 10.73
N ASN A 69 -1.97 -0.72 11.99
CA ASN A 69 -3.24 -1.32 12.35
C ASN A 69 -4.43 -0.57 11.72
N ASP A 70 -4.38 0.75 11.67
CA ASP A 70 -5.43 1.57 11.04
C ASP A 70 -5.44 1.40 9.51
N ILE A 71 -4.27 1.33 8.87
CA ILE A 71 -4.16 0.99 7.44
C ILE A 71 -4.74 -0.40 7.16
N ALA A 72 -4.48 -1.38 8.03
CA ALA A 72 -5.02 -2.72 7.87
C ALA A 72 -6.56 -2.72 7.94
N LYS A 73 -7.15 -1.97 8.87
CA LYS A 73 -8.61 -1.81 8.96
C LYS A 73 -9.18 -1.13 7.71
N ASP A 74 -8.60 0.00 7.29
CA ASP A 74 -9.04 0.74 6.11
C ASP A 74 -8.95 -0.13 4.85
N LYS A 75 -7.90 -0.95 4.74
CA LYS A 75 -7.74 -1.91 3.64
C LYS A 75 -8.83 -2.98 3.67
N LEU A 76 -9.11 -3.57 4.83
CA LEU A 76 -10.15 -4.59 4.96
C LEU A 76 -11.53 -4.05 4.58
N LEU A 77 -11.88 -2.85 5.04
CA LEU A 77 -13.15 -2.20 4.68
C LEU A 77 -13.25 -1.91 3.18
N ALA A 78 -12.16 -1.46 2.57
CA ALA A 78 -12.11 -1.22 1.12
C ALA A 78 -12.24 -2.51 0.31
N GLU A 79 -11.61 -3.60 0.77
CA GLU A 79 -11.65 -4.90 0.11
C GLU A 79 -13.01 -5.58 0.27
N GLU A 80 -13.64 -5.49 1.45
CA GLU A 80 -15.01 -5.98 1.68
C GLU A 80 -16.04 -5.32 0.76
N LYS A 81 -15.98 -3.99 0.63
CA LYS A 81 -16.85 -3.25 -0.30
C LYS A 81 -16.63 -3.68 -1.76
N LEU A 82 -15.37 -3.91 -2.14
CA LEU A 82 -15.02 -4.33 -3.49
C LEU A 82 -15.49 -5.77 -3.77
N GLU A 83 -15.32 -6.68 -2.81
CA GLU A 83 -15.80 -8.05 -2.89
C GLU A 83 -17.33 -8.13 -2.91
N ALA A 84 -18.06 -7.20 -2.30
CA ALA A 84 -19.51 -7.13 -2.42
C ALA A 84 -19.98 -6.81 -3.85
N ALA A 85 -19.19 -6.06 -4.63
CA ALA A 85 -19.50 -5.71 -6.02
C ALA A 85 -19.15 -6.82 -7.03
N ARG A 86 -18.12 -7.61 -6.70
CA ARG A 86 -17.55 -8.64 -7.58
C ARG A 86 -18.54 -9.73 -8.02
N PRO A 87 -19.40 -10.30 -7.16
CA PRO A 87 -20.32 -11.35 -7.58
C PRO A 87 -21.39 -10.82 -8.53
N ALA A 88 -21.90 -9.60 -8.30
CA ALA A 88 -22.87 -8.97 -9.21
C ALA A 88 -22.27 -8.72 -10.60
N LEU A 89 -20.98 -8.37 -10.64
CA LEU A 89 -20.22 -8.15 -11.86
C LEU A 89 -19.98 -9.46 -12.64
N GLU A 90 -19.59 -10.52 -11.92
CA GLU A 90 -19.36 -11.84 -12.51
C GLU A 90 -20.66 -12.48 -13.00
N GLU A 91 -21.76 -12.35 -12.25
CA GLU A 91 -23.08 -12.79 -12.68
C GLU A 91 -23.52 -12.08 -13.96
N ALA A 92 -23.30 -10.76 -14.04
CA ALA A 92 -23.57 -9.99 -15.24
C ALA A 92 -22.72 -10.44 -16.45
N GLU A 93 -21.41 -10.64 -16.27
CA GLU A 93 -20.51 -11.11 -17.33
C GLU A 93 -20.88 -12.53 -17.81
N ASN A 94 -21.24 -13.40 -16.87
CA ASN A 94 -21.74 -14.74 -17.18
C ASN A 94 -23.06 -14.68 -17.94
N ALA A 95 -23.98 -13.79 -17.57
CA ALA A 95 -25.21 -13.58 -18.31
C ALA A 95 -24.92 -13.11 -19.76
N LEU A 96 -23.95 -12.23 -19.98
CA LEU A 96 -23.53 -11.83 -21.33
C LEU A 96 -22.97 -13.01 -22.14
N ASN A 97 -22.23 -13.92 -21.52
CA ASN A 97 -21.70 -15.13 -22.19
C ASN A 97 -22.81 -16.09 -22.66
N THR A 98 -23.99 -16.07 -22.02
CA THR A 98 -25.12 -16.90 -22.45
C THR A 98 -25.82 -16.36 -23.70
N ILE A 99 -25.67 -15.07 -24.02
CA ILE A 99 -26.36 -14.42 -25.13
C ILE A 99 -25.73 -14.84 -26.46
N LYS A 100 -26.53 -15.48 -27.33
CA LYS A 100 -26.09 -15.85 -28.67
C LYS A 100 -26.26 -14.69 -29.66
N PRO A 101 -25.37 -14.54 -30.66
CA PRO A 101 -25.52 -13.52 -31.72
C PRO A 101 -26.85 -13.61 -32.48
N ALA A 102 -27.44 -14.81 -32.57
CA ALA A 102 -28.75 -15.02 -33.18
C ALA A 102 -29.87 -14.25 -32.45
N HIS A 103 -29.84 -14.19 -31.11
CA HIS A 103 -30.83 -13.47 -30.31
C HIS A 103 -30.73 -11.96 -30.55
N ILE A 104 -29.50 -11.41 -30.61
CA ILE A 104 -29.28 -10.00 -31.00
C ILE A 104 -29.83 -9.71 -32.41
N ALA A 105 -29.64 -10.64 -33.35
CA ALA A 105 -30.20 -10.50 -34.69
C ALA A 105 -31.74 -10.49 -34.72
N THR A 106 -32.42 -11.20 -33.80
CA THR A 106 -33.88 -11.12 -33.68
C THR A 106 -34.33 -9.77 -33.13
N ILE A 107 -33.66 -9.23 -32.12
CA ILE A 107 -33.95 -7.91 -31.55
C ILE A 107 -33.79 -6.82 -32.61
N ARG A 108 -32.76 -6.91 -33.46
CA ARG A 108 -32.55 -5.97 -34.58
C ARG A 108 -33.66 -6.00 -35.65
N LYS A 109 -34.35 -7.13 -35.80
CA LYS A 109 -35.45 -7.28 -36.78
C LYS A 109 -36.78 -6.75 -36.24
N LEU A 110 -36.89 -6.49 -34.93
CA LEU A 110 -38.07 -5.85 -34.35
C LEU A 110 -38.13 -4.40 -34.81
N GLY A 111 -39.03 -4.09 -35.74
CA GLY A 111 -39.17 -2.72 -36.28
C GLY A 111 -39.59 -1.70 -35.22
N ARG A 112 -40.36 -2.14 -34.21
CA ARG A 112 -40.74 -1.37 -33.01
C ARG A 112 -40.50 -2.22 -31.77
N PRO A 113 -39.30 -2.18 -31.16
CA PRO A 113 -39.04 -2.91 -29.93
C PRO A 113 -39.85 -2.32 -28.75
N PRO A 114 -40.16 -3.12 -27.72
CA PRO A 114 -40.72 -2.63 -26.46
C PRO A 114 -39.84 -1.55 -25.83
N HIS A 115 -40.45 -0.57 -25.17
CA HIS A 115 -39.74 0.56 -24.56
C HIS A 115 -38.64 0.13 -23.58
N LEU A 116 -38.82 -0.97 -22.84
CA LEU A 116 -37.81 -1.52 -21.95
C LEU A 116 -36.51 -1.87 -22.68
N ILE A 117 -36.58 -2.54 -23.84
CA ILE A 117 -35.40 -2.90 -24.64
C ILE A 117 -34.70 -1.62 -25.13
N MET A 118 -35.48 -0.61 -25.54
CA MET A 118 -34.93 0.65 -26.02
C MET A 118 -34.13 1.38 -24.92
N ARG A 119 -34.68 1.44 -23.70
CA ARG A 119 -34.00 2.07 -22.55
C ARG A 119 -32.72 1.34 -22.17
N ILE A 120 -32.74 0.01 -22.09
CA ILE A 120 -31.53 -0.79 -21.79
C ILE A 120 -30.45 -0.53 -22.85
N MET A 121 -30.83 -0.42 -24.12
CA MET A 121 -29.88 -0.10 -25.19
C MET A 121 -29.36 1.33 -25.11
N ASP A 122 -30.18 2.32 -24.72
CA ASP A 122 -29.70 3.67 -24.46
C ASP A 122 -28.70 3.69 -23.28
N CYS A 123 -28.92 2.90 -22.23
CA CYS A 123 -27.95 2.73 -21.13
C CYS A 123 -26.62 2.15 -21.63
N VAL A 124 -26.65 1.16 -22.53
CA VAL A 124 -25.44 0.62 -23.15
C VAL A 124 -24.74 1.67 -24.02
N LEU A 125 -25.49 2.47 -24.79
CA LEU A 125 -24.92 3.57 -25.60
C LEU A 125 -24.24 4.64 -24.72
N LEU A 126 -24.84 4.98 -23.57
CA LEU A 126 -24.27 5.89 -22.58
C LEU A 126 -22.90 5.39 -22.09
N LEU A 127 -22.82 4.12 -21.69
CA LEU A 127 -21.58 3.52 -21.20
C LEU A 127 -20.46 3.50 -22.26
N PHE A 128 -20.81 3.34 -23.54
CA PHE A 128 -19.85 3.43 -24.66
C PHE A 128 -19.55 4.87 -25.13
N GLN A 129 -20.04 5.90 -24.42
CA GLN A 129 -19.87 7.32 -24.77
C GLN A 129 -20.30 7.65 -26.22
N ARG A 130 -21.32 6.94 -26.74
CA ARG A 130 -21.80 7.16 -28.10
C ARG A 130 -22.80 8.31 -28.11
N ARG A 131 -22.88 9.02 -29.23
CA ARG A 131 -23.85 10.12 -29.38
C ARG A 131 -25.27 9.57 -29.21
N LEU A 132 -25.96 10.06 -28.19
CA LEU A 132 -27.40 9.94 -28.09
C LEU A 132 -28.08 11.05 -28.87
N GLN A 133 -29.31 10.79 -29.31
CA GLN A 133 -30.15 11.87 -29.82
C GLN A 133 -30.54 12.79 -28.66
N PRO A 134 -30.63 14.12 -28.89
CA PRO A 134 -31.03 15.05 -27.84
C PRO A 134 -32.39 14.66 -27.28
N VAL A 135 -32.50 14.66 -25.94
CA VAL A 135 -33.71 14.33 -25.19
C VAL A 135 -34.83 15.26 -25.62
N ARG A 136 -35.66 14.78 -26.55
CA ARG A 136 -36.94 15.40 -26.87
C ARG A 136 -38.00 14.64 -26.09
N PRO A 137 -38.78 15.31 -25.23
CA PRO A 137 -39.92 14.67 -24.58
C PRO A 137 -40.91 14.26 -25.67
N ASP A 138 -41.25 12.97 -25.70
CA ASP A 138 -42.23 12.45 -26.65
C ASP A 138 -43.64 12.84 -26.17
N PRO A 139 -44.50 13.45 -27.00
CA PRO A 139 -45.85 13.88 -26.58
C PRO A 139 -46.83 12.73 -26.28
N LEU A 140 -46.43 11.47 -26.48
CA LEU A 140 -47.26 10.27 -26.30
C LEU A 140 -46.89 9.43 -25.07
N VAL A 141 -45.66 9.54 -24.56
CA VAL A 141 -45.16 8.74 -23.43
C VAL A 141 -44.15 9.59 -22.64
N ALA A 142 -44.23 9.56 -21.31
CA ALA A 142 -43.31 10.26 -20.41
C ALA A 142 -41.92 9.60 -20.38
N SER A 143 -41.26 9.45 -21.53
CA SER A 143 -39.89 8.95 -21.64
C SER A 143 -39.09 9.75 -22.68
N PRO A 144 -37.79 9.97 -22.46
CA PRO A 144 -36.87 10.49 -23.48
C PRO A 144 -37.01 9.67 -24.77
N LYS A 145 -37.09 10.33 -25.93
CA LYS A 145 -37.11 9.62 -27.21
C LYS A 145 -35.86 8.74 -27.34
N PRO A 146 -35.99 7.40 -27.36
CA PRO A 146 -34.84 6.50 -27.36
C PRO A 146 -34.10 6.55 -28.70
N SER A 147 -32.77 6.41 -28.66
CA SER A 147 -31.88 6.51 -29.83
C SER A 147 -31.73 5.18 -30.57
N TRP A 148 -32.87 4.58 -30.94
CA TRP A 148 -32.89 3.24 -31.53
C TRP A 148 -32.06 3.10 -32.81
N SER A 149 -32.00 4.15 -33.64
CA SER A 149 -31.18 4.16 -34.86
C SER A 149 -29.69 3.94 -34.57
N ASP A 150 -29.18 4.47 -33.47
CA ASP A 150 -27.77 4.36 -33.10
C ASP A 150 -27.50 3.08 -32.32
N SER A 151 -28.48 2.62 -31.53
CA SER A 151 -28.49 1.29 -30.91
C SER A 151 -28.39 0.18 -31.96
N LEU A 152 -29.16 0.30 -33.06
CA LEU A 152 -29.13 -0.64 -34.18
C LEU A 152 -27.76 -0.70 -34.87
N LYS A 153 -27.10 0.46 -35.05
CA LYS A 153 -25.75 0.52 -35.64
C LYS A 153 -24.73 -0.19 -34.76
N MET A 154 -24.83 -0.01 -33.44
CA MET A 154 -23.96 -0.68 -32.48
C MET A 154 -24.17 -2.20 -32.50
N MET A 155 -25.42 -2.66 -32.40
CA MET A 155 -25.76 -4.10 -32.45
C MET A 155 -25.48 -4.75 -33.82
N ALA A 156 -25.37 -3.97 -34.90
CA ALA A 156 -25.02 -4.48 -36.21
C ALA A 156 -23.54 -4.92 -36.29
N SER A 157 -22.69 -4.41 -35.40
CA SER A 157 -21.29 -4.84 -35.32
C SER A 157 -21.20 -6.28 -34.80
N THR A 158 -20.40 -7.11 -35.48
CA THR A 158 -20.14 -8.50 -35.06
C THR A 158 -19.35 -8.59 -33.77
N THR A 159 -18.63 -7.53 -33.40
CA THR A 159 -17.82 -7.43 -32.18
C THR A 159 -18.62 -6.90 -30.98
N PHE A 160 -19.91 -6.58 -31.11
CA PHE A 160 -20.70 -5.96 -30.04
C PHE A 160 -20.62 -6.72 -28.70
N LEU A 161 -20.89 -8.03 -28.71
CA LEU A 161 -20.84 -8.85 -27.50
C LEU A 161 -19.42 -8.93 -26.91
N LEU A 162 -18.40 -9.01 -27.77
CA LEU A 162 -17.00 -9.00 -27.35
C LEU A 162 -16.60 -7.65 -26.73
N SER A 163 -17.14 -6.55 -27.24
CA SER A 163 -16.92 -5.20 -26.69
C SER A 163 -17.59 -5.02 -25.33
N LEU A 164 -18.73 -5.66 -25.08
CA LEU A 164 -19.38 -5.67 -23.76
C LEU A 164 -18.56 -6.45 -22.73
N GLN A 165 -18.02 -7.61 -23.12
CA GLN A 165 -17.19 -8.44 -22.25
C GLN A 165 -15.84 -7.78 -21.92
N ASN A 166 -15.20 -7.15 -22.91
CA ASN A 166 -13.91 -6.46 -22.74
C ASN A 166 -14.09 -4.97 -22.43
N PHE A 167 -15.21 -4.58 -21.84
CA PHE A 167 -15.48 -3.17 -21.58
C PHE A 167 -14.49 -2.60 -20.55
N PRO A 168 -13.76 -1.51 -20.89
CA PRO A 168 -12.80 -0.90 -19.97
C PRO A 168 -13.52 -0.15 -18.84
N LYS A 169 -13.65 -0.80 -17.68
CA LYS A 169 -14.39 -0.31 -16.50
C LYS A 169 -13.87 1.04 -15.97
N ASP A 170 -12.58 1.34 -16.20
CA ASP A 170 -11.95 2.62 -15.82
C ASP A 170 -12.39 3.82 -16.69
N THR A 171 -13.14 3.58 -17.78
CA THR A 171 -13.61 4.64 -18.70
C THR A 171 -14.93 5.26 -18.24
N ILE A 172 -15.57 4.68 -17.21
CA ILE A 172 -16.84 5.18 -16.68
C ILE A 172 -16.57 6.48 -15.91
N ASN A 173 -17.31 7.53 -16.25
CA ASN A 173 -17.25 8.83 -15.59
C ASN A 173 -18.47 9.01 -14.68
N ASP A 174 -18.35 9.93 -13.71
CA ASP A 174 -19.45 10.27 -12.79
C ASP A 174 -20.69 10.75 -13.53
N GLU A 175 -20.48 11.64 -14.52
CA GLU A 175 -21.54 12.16 -15.39
C GLU A 175 -22.33 11.05 -16.10
N MET A 176 -21.67 9.93 -16.47
CA MET A 176 -22.38 8.84 -17.14
C MET A 176 -23.30 8.09 -16.18
N VAL A 177 -22.86 7.89 -14.94
CA VAL A 177 -23.66 7.19 -13.94
C VAL A 177 -24.84 8.05 -13.48
N GLU A 178 -24.63 9.35 -13.31
CA GLU A 178 -25.73 10.31 -13.08
C GLU A 178 -26.73 10.32 -14.24
N LEU A 179 -26.28 10.21 -15.49
CA LEU A 179 -27.17 10.10 -16.63
C LEU A 179 -27.93 8.77 -16.70
N LEU A 180 -27.41 7.70 -16.07
CA LEU A 180 -28.04 6.38 -16.02
C LEU A 180 -29.09 6.27 -14.91
N GLU A 181 -28.93 6.99 -13.81
CA GLU A 181 -29.79 6.93 -12.62
C GLU A 181 -31.29 7.13 -12.95
N PRO A 182 -31.70 8.12 -13.77
CA PRO A 182 -33.11 8.28 -14.16
C PRO A 182 -33.68 7.11 -14.97
N TYR A 183 -32.85 6.31 -15.64
CA TYR A 183 -33.31 5.11 -16.34
C TYR A 183 -33.52 3.94 -15.38
N PHE A 184 -32.74 3.87 -14.30
CA PHE A 184 -32.82 2.83 -13.28
C PHE A 184 -33.98 3.05 -12.30
N ASP A 185 -34.32 4.31 -12.00
CA ASP A 185 -35.43 4.66 -11.09
C ASP A 185 -36.82 4.38 -11.66
N MET A 186 -36.92 4.03 -12.94
CA MET A 186 -38.20 3.71 -13.58
C MET A 186 -38.70 2.31 -13.19
N GLU A 187 -39.98 2.19 -12.85
CA GLU A 187 -40.63 0.93 -12.42
C GLU A 187 -40.59 -0.22 -13.45
N ASP A 188 -40.29 0.06 -14.72
CA ASP A 188 -40.16 -0.98 -15.74
C ASP A 188 -38.77 -1.64 -15.72
N TYR A 189 -37.77 -1.05 -15.04
CA TYR A 189 -36.36 -1.44 -15.09
C TYR A 189 -36.02 -2.57 -14.11
N ASP A 190 -36.83 -3.64 -14.14
CA ASP A 190 -36.67 -4.80 -13.26
C ASP A 190 -36.23 -6.05 -14.04
N LEU A 191 -35.43 -6.90 -13.37
CA LEU A 191 -34.97 -8.16 -13.93
C LEU A 191 -36.14 -9.09 -14.29
N ASP A 192 -37.21 -9.12 -13.50
CA ASP A 192 -38.37 -9.97 -13.77
C ASP A 192 -39.20 -9.48 -14.96
N THR A 193 -39.30 -8.16 -15.13
CA THR A 193 -39.94 -7.55 -16.31
C THR A 193 -39.09 -7.79 -17.55
N ALA A 194 -37.76 -7.67 -17.45
CA ALA A 194 -36.85 -7.98 -18.55
C ALA A 194 -36.91 -9.46 -18.97
N LYS A 195 -36.90 -10.40 -18.02
CA LYS A 195 -37.01 -11.85 -18.29
C LYS A 195 -38.32 -12.20 -19.01
N ARG A 196 -39.43 -11.54 -18.67
CA ARG A 196 -40.74 -11.72 -19.32
C ARG A 196 -40.73 -11.26 -20.78
N VAL A 197 -40.00 -10.20 -21.09
CA VAL A 197 -39.90 -9.66 -22.46
C VAL A 197 -38.90 -10.47 -23.30
N CYS A 198 -37.68 -10.65 -22.79
CA CYS A 198 -36.62 -11.41 -23.44
C CYS A 198 -35.54 -11.79 -22.42
N GLY A 199 -35.31 -13.09 -22.24
CA GLY A 199 -34.28 -13.60 -21.32
C GLY A 199 -32.88 -13.05 -21.60
N ASP A 200 -32.52 -12.86 -22.87
CA ASP A 200 -31.22 -12.27 -23.26
C ASP A 200 -31.08 -10.80 -22.86
N VAL A 201 -32.20 -10.05 -22.88
CA VAL A 201 -32.22 -8.62 -22.48
C VAL A 201 -32.07 -8.47 -20.96
N ALA A 202 -32.50 -9.46 -20.17
CA ALA A 202 -32.27 -9.48 -18.73
C ALA A 202 -30.77 -9.53 -18.37
N GLY A 203 -29.95 -10.21 -19.17
CA GLY A 203 -28.50 -10.22 -18.99
C GLY A 203 -27.87 -8.85 -19.23
N LEU A 204 -28.33 -8.13 -20.26
CA LEU A 204 -27.89 -6.75 -20.53
C LEU A 204 -28.31 -5.77 -19.41
N LEU A 205 -29.53 -5.91 -18.89
CA LEU A 205 -30.01 -5.12 -17.76
C LEU A 205 -29.12 -5.33 -16.53
N SER A 206 -28.90 -6.58 -16.15
CA SER A 206 -28.03 -6.94 -15.02
C SER A 206 -26.63 -6.34 -15.18
N TRP A 207 -26.07 -6.42 -16.39
CA TRP A 207 -24.76 -5.86 -16.71
C TRP A 207 -24.67 -4.34 -16.55
N THR A 208 -25.61 -3.59 -17.11
CA THR A 208 -25.61 -2.12 -16.96
C THR A 208 -25.75 -1.68 -15.50
N ARG A 209 -26.55 -2.39 -14.70
CA ARG A 209 -26.70 -2.13 -13.26
C ARG A 209 -25.41 -2.47 -12.49
N ALA A 210 -24.80 -3.61 -12.81
CA ALA A 210 -23.54 -4.03 -12.21
C ALA A 210 -22.39 -3.04 -12.51
N MET A 211 -22.34 -2.45 -13.70
CA MET A 211 -21.36 -1.41 -14.05
C MET A 211 -21.54 -0.15 -13.19
N ALA A 212 -22.78 0.31 -12.98
CA ALA A 212 -23.05 1.49 -12.15
C ALA A 212 -22.70 1.26 -10.67
N VAL A 213 -23.07 0.10 -10.13
CA VAL A 213 -22.72 -0.29 -8.74
C VAL A 213 -21.20 -0.43 -8.58
N PHE A 214 -20.52 -1.06 -9.55
CA PHE A 214 -19.07 -1.18 -9.54
C PHE A 214 -18.39 0.21 -9.53
N PHE A 215 -18.86 1.14 -10.36
CA PHE A 215 -18.34 2.50 -10.38
C PHE A 215 -18.55 3.22 -9.04
N GLY A 216 -19.75 3.16 -8.45
CA GLY A 216 -20.04 3.78 -7.16
C GLY A 216 -19.11 3.27 -6.04
N ILE A 217 -18.89 1.95 -5.99
CA ILE A 217 -17.97 1.34 -5.03
C ILE A 217 -16.52 1.72 -5.32
N ASN A 218 -16.11 1.73 -6.60
CA ASN A 218 -14.76 2.13 -6.97
C ASN A 218 -14.48 3.60 -6.60
N LYS A 219 -15.47 4.50 -6.76
CA LYS A 219 -15.39 5.91 -6.34
C LYS A 219 -15.10 6.05 -4.84
N GLU A 220 -15.71 5.22 -4.00
CA GLU A 220 -15.43 5.21 -2.56
C GLU A 220 -14.06 4.60 -2.22
N VAL A 221 -13.63 3.59 -2.97
CA VAL A 221 -12.41 2.83 -2.69
C VAL A 221 -11.14 3.52 -3.24
N LEU A 222 -11.24 4.31 -4.32
CA LEU A 222 -10.12 5.07 -4.90
C LEU A 222 -9.41 6.01 -3.90
N PRO A 223 -10.10 6.89 -3.14
CA PRO A 223 -9.44 7.75 -2.18
C PRO A 223 -8.81 6.94 -1.02
N LEU A 224 -9.43 5.82 -0.63
CA LEU A 224 -8.88 4.91 0.38
C LEU A 224 -7.57 4.28 -0.11
N LYS A 225 -7.50 3.80 -1.37
CA LYS A 225 -6.28 3.25 -1.97
C LYS A 225 -5.14 4.26 -2.02
N VAL A 226 -5.42 5.51 -2.40
CA VAL A 226 -4.40 6.59 -2.44
C VAL A 226 -3.94 6.95 -1.02
N CYS A 227 -4.88 7.06 -0.07
CA CYS A 227 -4.57 7.36 1.32
C CYS A 227 -3.70 6.25 1.93
N ILE A 228 -4.07 4.98 1.74
CA ILE A 228 -3.30 3.80 2.16
C ILE A 228 -1.89 3.81 1.52
N GLY A 229 -1.77 4.10 0.23
CA GLY A 229 -0.47 4.19 -0.45
C GLY A 229 0.45 5.27 0.15
N SER A 230 -0.10 6.45 0.43
CA SER A 230 0.66 7.54 1.07
C SER A 230 1.09 7.18 2.49
N ARG A 231 0.19 6.59 3.30
CA ARG A 231 0.48 6.16 4.68
C ARG A 231 1.46 4.98 4.73
N GLY A 232 1.37 4.04 3.80
CA GLY A 232 2.28 2.91 3.65
C GLY A 232 3.72 3.34 3.33
N ASN A 233 3.88 4.35 2.46
CA ASN A 233 5.18 4.97 2.21
C ASN A 233 5.74 5.61 3.48
N THR A 234 4.95 6.40 4.21
CA THR A 234 5.41 7.00 5.47
C THR A 234 5.79 5.97 6.52
N SER A 235 5.06 4.85 6.63
CA SER A 235 5.40 3.75 7.56
C SER A 235 6.74 3.09 7.19
N SER A 236 6.97 2.84 5.90
CA SER A 236 8.25 2.32 5.39
C SER A 236 9.43 3.25 5.74
N PHE A 237 9.24 4.56 5.59
CA PHE A 237 10.23 5.55 6.01
C PHE A 237 10.51 5.54 7.52
N VAL A 238 9.47 5.34 8.34
CA VAL A 238 9.62 5.26 9.80
C VAL A 238 10.38 3.99 10.22
N HIS A 239 10.04 2.84 9.63
CA HIS A 239 10.75 1.57 9.88
C HIS A 239 12.24 1.66 9.52
N ILE A 240 12.56 2.25 8.36
CA ILE A 240 13.96 2.50 7.94
C ILE A 240 14.65 3.42 8.96
N ARG A 241 13.99 4.49 9.42
CA ARG A 241 14.60 5.43 10.37
C ARG A 241 14.88 4.77 11.73
N ILE A 242 13.96 3.95 12.23
CA ILE A 242 14.14 3.15 13.46
C ILE A 242 15.34 2.19 13.32
N PHE A 243 15.44 1.49 12.18
CA PHE A 243 16.51 0.54 11.91
C PHE A 243 17.89 1.22 11.90
N PHE A 244 18.01 2.38 11.26
CA PHE A 244 19.25 3.16 11.22
C PHE A 244 19.66 3.69 12.60
N THR A 245 18.71 4.15 13.43
CA THR A 245 19.01 4.58 14.80
C THR A 245 19.51 3.41 15.66
N PHE A 246 18.90 2.23 15.54
CA PHE A 246 19.36 1.03 16.25
C PHE A 246 20.77 0.60 15.83
N LEU A 247 21.03 0.59 14.51
CA LEU A 247 22.34 0.20 13.97
C LEU A 247 23.45 1.18 14.41
N SER A 248 23.14 2.48 14.47
CA SER A 248 24.07 3.51 14.93
C SER A 248 24.42 3.35 16.41
N VAL A 249 23.44 3.04 17.27
CA VAL A 249 23.67 2.82 18.71
C VAL A 249 24.48 1.55 18.93
N MET A 250 24.13 0.44 18.26
CA MET A 250 24.88 -0.81 18.31
C MET A 250 26.34 -0.63 17.88
N TYR A 251 26.58 0.15 16.83
CA TYR A 251 27.93 0.46 16.38
C TYR A 251 28.72 1.25 17.42
N GLN A 252 28.10 2.27 18.02
CA GLN A 252 28.72 3.12 19.03
C GLN A 252 29.13 2.32 20.29
N ILE A 253 28.29 1.37 20.73
CA ILE A 253 28.54 0.47 21.86
C ILE A 253 29.67 -0.53 21.52
N CYS A 254 29.64 -1.09 20.31
CA CYS A 254 30.64 -2.06 19.86
C CYS A 254 32.06 -1.44 19.78
N CYS A 255 32.17 -0.19 19.31
CA CYS A 255 33.45 0.54 19.25
C CYS A 255 34.09 0.80 20.62
N LEU A 256 33.29 0.89 21.70
CA LEU A 256 33.79 1.07 23.07
C LEU A 256 34.27 -0.24 23.69
N LEU A 257 33.45 -1.30 23.58
CA LEU A 257 33.76 -2.61 24.18
C LEU A 257 35.01 -3.25 23.58
N HIS A 258 35.32 -2.97 22.31
CA HIS A 258 36.43 -3.59 21.58
C HIS A 258 37.62 -2.67 21.33
N GLY A 259 37.66 -1.48 21.94
CA GLY A 259 38.83 -0.58 21.94
C GLY A 259 39.45 -0.37 20.56
N LYS A 260 38.87 0.48 19.71
CA LYS A 260 39.41 1.00 18.42
C LYS A 260 40.06 0.01 17.43
N ASN A 261 39.99 -1.32 17.59
CA ASN A 261 40.66 -2.23 16.68
C ASN A 261 39.83 -3.47 16.33
N LYS A 262 38.85 -3.28 15.44
CA LYS A 262 38.49 -4.18 14.32
C LYS A 262 37.22 -3.66 13.62
N TYR A 263 37.43 -2.80 12.64
CA TYR A 263 36.45 -2.50 11.60
C TYR A 263 36.30 -3.74 10.72
N HIS A 264 35.27 -4.56 10.94
CA HIS A 264 34.94 -5.62 9.98
C HIS A 264 33.46 -6.03 9.92
N TYR A 265 32.58 -5.42 10.72
CA TYR A 265 31.18 -5.87 10.81
C TYR A 265 30.15 -4.95 10.15
N VAL A 266 30.50 -3.70 9.80
CA VAL A 266 29.55 -2.72 9.24
C VAL A 266 29.49 -2.72 7.70
N ASP A 267 30.54 -3.22 7.02
CA ASP A 267 30.60 -3.18 5.55
C ASP A 267 29.60 -4.10 4.84
N LYS A 268 29.01 -5.08 5.54
CA LYS A 268 27.97 -5.94 4.95
C LYS A 268 26.59 -5.27 4.86
N TYR A 269 26.36 -4.16 5.55
CA TYR A 269 25.08 -3.42 5.49
C TYR A 269 25.15 -2.15 4.64
N ALA A 270 26.36 -1.66 4.33
CA ALA A 270 26.60 -0.51 3.46
C ALA A 270 26.35 -0.79 1.96
N THR A 271 26.20 -2.05 1.57
CA THR A 271 25.90 -2.49 0.20
C THR A 271 24.43 -2.82 -0.04
N SER A 272 23.55 -2.58 0.93
CA SER A 272 22.11 -2.71 0.70
C SER A 272 21.59 -1.54 -0.15
N PRO A 273 20.81 -1.79 -1.23
CA PRO A 273 20.29 -0.75 -2.13
C PRO A 273 19.47 0.34 -1.43
N VAL A 274 19.06 0.10 -0.18
CA VAL A 274 18.41 1.07 0.71
C VAL A 274 19.30 2.27 1.05
N TRP A 275 20.63 2.09 1.13
CA TRP A 275 21.56 3.18 1.44
C TRP A 275 21.73 4.16 0.27
N GLU A 276 21.73 3.68 -0.98
CA GLU A 276 21.79 4.54 -2.16
C GLU A 276 20.54 5.41 -2.29
N THR A 277 19.36 4.86 -1.95
CA THR A 277 18.10 5.63 -2.02
C THR A 277 18.06 6.75 -0.98
N VAL A 278 18.55 6.50 0.23
CA VAL A 278 18.56 7.49 1.33
C VAL A 278 19.65 8.56 1.11
N SER A 279 20.81 8.18 0.55
CA SER A 279 21.86 9.14 0.19
C SER A 279 21.42 10.06 -0.97
N CYS A 280 20.61 9.55 -1.90
CA CYS A 280 20.01 10.34 -2.98
C CYS A 280 18.97 11.36 -2.44
N MET A 281 18.11 10.98 -1.50
CA MET A 281 17.13 11.91 -0.91
C MET A 281 17.75 13.00 -0.02
N ARG A 282 18.89 12.73 0.62
CA ARG A 282 19.60 13.74 1.43
C ARG A 282 20.21 14.85 0.58
N LYS A 283 20.54 14.57 -0.69
CA LYS A 283 20.98 15.58 -1.66
C LYS A 283 19.82 16.43 -2.22
N SER A 284 18.60 15.87 -2.30
CA SER A 284 17.43 16.59 -2.83
C SER A 284 16.85 17.65 -1.88
N LYS A 285 17.12 17.62 -0.57
CA LYS A 285 16.63 18.63 0.39
C LYS A 285 17.56 19.84 0.56
N LYS A 286 18.64 19.93 -0.23
CA LYS A 286 19.63 21.03 -0.18
C LYS A 286 19.60 21.94 -1.41
N HIS A 287 18.60 21.82 -2.28
CA HIS A 287 18.32 22.77 -3.36
C HIS A 287 16.85 23.18 -3.34
#